data_AF-A0A7R8CX97-F1
#
_entry.id   AF-A0A7R8CX97-F1
#
_cell.length_a   1.000
_cell.length_b   1.000
_cell.length_c   1.000
_cell.angle_alpha   90.00
_cell.angle_beta   90.00
_cell.angle_gamma   90.00
#
_symmetry.space_group_name_H-M   'P 1'
#
loop_
_entity.id
_entity.type
_entity.pdbx_description
1 polymer ?
#
loop_
_entity_poly.entity_id
_entity_poly.type
_entity_poly.pdbx_seq_one_letter_code
_entity_poly.pdbx_strand_id
1 'polypeptide(L)'
;MGQDLPHKMAVEDMFIRKFMNGTWPDTFQSEIIIKRTHNLIRIAGITNYFIPAKKMYFLIGYTEEMLSLWLKCPPFHIDVTSDNPQNVWQSFSKLSKNLADMDVFDKSDPFCVVYLKEFNGSNTWLEMGRTEHINNNLNPSWVKKIVLEYRFEERQMLRFDVYDYDIKGSSNLDNHDFLGTCSCSLGEIVTGGSMGAVCSIPLQKKKNGSKLLISVEEMQVNKEETVWKVYAKNCDKKDFFGKSDPFLLISKSTPEGNGKYIPVHKTEVVKNTLNPIWKQFTIPIASLCNGDYLRPLMFEVSDWNRNGTEDFIGSVNLTLREIRDKRIFSVDLINDSKRKKKGF
;
A
#
# COMPACT_ATOMS: atom_id res chain seq x y z
N MET A 1 -38.58 -32.27 34.77
CA MET A 1 -37.25 -31.62 34.83
C MET A 1 -37.15 -30.58 33.72
N GLY A 2 -37.67 -29.38 33.91
CA GLY A 2 -37.74 -28.37 32.83
C GLY A 2 -37.69 -26.92 33.28
N GLN A 3 -37.42 -26.65 34.57
CA GLN A 3 -37.38 -25.29 35.12
C GLN A 3 -35.97 -24.66 35.15
N ASP A 4 -34.90 -25.43 34.91
CA ASP A 4 -33.51 -24.95 35.05
C ASP A 4 -32.85 -24.40 33.77
N LEU A 5 -33.38 -24.71 32.58
CA LEU A 5 -32.75 -24.25 31.33
C LEU A 5 -32.72 -22.72 31.18
N PRO A 6 -33.82 -21.98 31.41
CA PRO A 6 -33.84 -20.53 31.24
C PRO A 6 -32.94 -19.80 32.24
N HIS A 7 -32.94 -20.26 33.49
CA HIS A 7 -32.09 -19.70 34.55
C HIS A 7 -30.61 -19.94 34.25
N LYS A 8 -30.24 -21.16 33.82
CA LYS A 8 -28.86 -21.48 33.44
C LYS A 8 -28.38 -20.63 32.25
N MET A 9 -29.23 -20.46 31.23
CA MET A 9 -28.91 -19.61 30.07
C MET A 9 -28.72 -18.13 30.46
N ALA A 10 -29.55 -17.61 31.37
CA ALA A 10 -29.41 -16.24 31.87
C ALA A 10 -28.09 -16.02 32.63
N VAL A 11 -27.67 -17.00 33.44
CA VAL A 11 -26.38 -16.96 34.14
C VAL A 11 -25.20 -17.01 33.16
N GLU A 12 -25.27 -17.86 32.14
CA GLU A 12 -24.26 -17.93 31.08
C GLU A 12 -24.17 -16.62 30.28
N ASP A 13 -25.30 -16.02 29.91
CA ASP A 13 -25.33 -14.76 29.16
C ASP A 13 -24.81 -13.59 29.99
N MET A 14 -25.09 -13.56 31.31
CA MET A 14 -24.51 -12.58 32.22
C MET A 14 -22.99 -12.75 32.33
N PHE A 15 -22.51 -14.00 32.40
CA PHE A 15 -21.08 -14.29 32.39
C PHE A 15 -20.42 -13.81 31.10
N ILE A 16 -21.00 -14.14 29.94
CA ILE A 16 -20.51 -13.69 28.64
C ILE A 16 -20.38 -12.16 28.62
N ARG A 17 -21.41 -11.42 29.04
CA ARG A 17 -21.36 -9.94 29.07
C ARG A 17 -20.23 -9.41 29.96
N LYS A 18 -20.05 -10.01 31.15
CA LYS A 18 -18.95 -9.63 32.06
C LYS A 18 -17.58 -9.97 31.48
N PHE A 19 -17.45 -11.14 30.85
CA PHE A 19 -16.22 -11.56 30.19
C PHE A 19 -15.87 -10.61 29.05
N MET A 20 -16.84 -10.29 28.19
CA MET A 20 -16.65 -9.33 27.10
C MET A 20 -16.22 -7.96 27.65
N ASN A 21 -16.91 -7.41 28.66
CA ASN A 21 -16.53 -6.11 29.24
C ASN A 21 -15.13 -6.11 29.88
N GLY A 22 -14.68 -7.24 30.45
CA GLY A 22 -13.34 -7.37 31.02
C GLY A 22 -12.25 -7.54 29.97
N THR A 23 -12.52 -8.32 28.93
CA THR A 23 -11.57 -8.64 27.85
C THR A 23 -11.46 -7.51 26.83
N TRP A 24 -12.54 -6.76 26.63
CA TRP A 24 -12.68 -5.66 25.67
C TRP A 24 -12.90 -4.32 26.40
N PRO A 25 -11.90 -3.82 27.17
CA PRO A 25 -12.07 -2.63 27.99
C PRO A 25 -12.26 -1.38 27.12
N ASP A 26 -13.38 -0.67 27.33
CA ASP A 26 -13.78 0.57 26.65
C ASP A 26 -13.82 0.50 25.12
N THR A 27 -13.92 -0.71 24.58
CA THR A 27 -13.89 -0.94 23.14
C THR A 27 -15.26 -1.08 22.51
N PHE A 28 -16.28 -1.56 23.21
CA PHE A 28 -17.65 -1.62 22.69
C PHE A 28 -18.39 -0.30 22.95
N GLN A 29 -19.03 0.25 21.92
CA GLN A 29 -19.91 1.41 21.99
C GLN A 29 -21.39 1.04 22.02
N SER A 30 -21.75 -0.18 21.59
CA SER A 30 -23.09 -0.71 21.78
C SER A 30 -23.14 -1.66 22.98
N GLU A 31 -24.37 -1.97 23.39
CA GLU A 31 -24.59 -3.18 24.18
C GLU A 31 -24.15 -4.43 23.41
N ILE A 32 -23.70 -5.43 24.15
CA ILE A 32 -23.36 -6.73 23.61
C ILE A 32 -24.66 -7.49 23.31
N ILE A 33 -24.80 -7.96 22.08
CA ILE A 33 -25.92 -8.78 21.63
C ILE A 33 -25.47 -10.24 21.66
N ILE A 34 -26.24 -11.10 22.32
CA ILE A 34 -25.98 -12.54 22.36
C ILE A 34 -27.14 -13.23 21.64
N LYS A 35 -26.82 -13.99 20.59
CA LYS A 35 -27.79 -14.75 19.82
C LYS A 35 -27.42 -16.23 19.86
N ARG A 36 -28.33 -17.07 20.34
CA ARG A 36 -28.16 -18.52 20.40
C ARG A 36 -29.03 -19.18 19.33
N THR A 37 -28.41 -19.94 18.44
CA THR A 37 -29.09 -20.70 17.38
C THR A 37 -28.55 -22.12 17.36
N HIS A 38 -29.36 -23.10 17.81
CA HIS A 38 -28.92 -24.49 18.01
C HIS A 38 -27.64 -24.55 18.86
N ASN A 39 -26.59 -25.19 18.35
CA ASN A 39 -25.29 -25.31 19.01
C ASN A 39 -24.36 -24.12 18.72
N LEU A 40 -24.85 -23.05 18.08
CA LEU A 40 -24.06 -21.86 17.75
C LEU A 40 -24.42 -20.72 18.69
N ILE A 41 -23.41 -20.14 19.32
CA ILE A 41 -23.53 -18.86 20.05
C ILE A 41 -22.82 -17.79 19.22
N ARG A 42 -23.57 -16.73 18.90
CA ARG A 42 -23.04 -15.52 18.28
C ARG A 42 -23.05 -14.38 19.28
N ILE A 43 -21.91 -13.73 19.43
CA ILE A 43 -21.80 -12.46 20.13
C ILE A 43 -21.62 -11.37 19.10
N ALA A 44 -22.42 -10.31 19.17
CA ALA A 44 -22.28 -9.16 18.33
C ALA A 44 -22.21 -7.87 19.14
N GLY A 45 -21.54 -6.86 18.59
CA GLY A 45 -21.47 -5.54 19.20
C GLY A 45 -20.69 -4.56 18.32
N ILE A 46 -20.96 -3.29 18.54
CA ILE A 46 -20.34 -2.17 17.84
C ILE A 46 -19.09 -1.74 18.60
N THR A 47 -17.96 -1.61 17.92
CA THR A 47 -16.70 -1.21 18.56
C THR A 47 -16.17 0.15 18.10
N ASN A 48 -15.32 0.76 18.94
CA ASN A 48 -14.64 2.03 18.68
C ASN A 48 -13.56 1.87 17.58
N TYR A 49 -13.37 2.91 16.78
CA TYR A 49 -12.50 2.94 15.59
C TYR A 49 -11.00 2.90 15.89
N PHE A 50 -10.59 3.17 17.14
CA PHE A 50 -9.16 3.26 17.51
C PHE A 50 -8.49 1.92 17.83
N ILE A 51 -9.14 0.78 17.61
CA ILE A 51 -8.56 -0.54 17.92
C ILE A 51 -7.70 -0.99 16.74
N PRO A 52 -6.36 -1.13 16.89
CA PRO A 52 -5.53 -1.66 15.82
C PRO A 52 -5.96 -3.08 15.45
N ALA A 53 -5.96 -3.44 14.16
CA ALA A 53 -6.43 -4.74 13.67
C ALA A 53 -5.79 -5.93 14.43
N LYS A 54 -4.49 -5.86 14.75
CA LYS A 54 -3.79 -6.88 15.54
C LYS A 54 -4.39 -7.08 16.94
N LYS A 55 -4.76 -5.99 17.62
CA LYS A 55 -5.41 -6.06 18.94
C LYS A 55 -6.82 -6.66 18.79
N MET A 56 -7.53 -6.30 17.73
CA MET A 56 -8.85 -6.87 17.42
C MET A 56 -8.78 -8.39 17.17
N TYR A 57 -7.85 -8.87 16.33
CA TYR A 57 -7.62 -10.31 16.09
C TYR A 57 -7.29 -11.07 17.37
N PHE A 58 -6.41 -10.52 18.20
CA PHE A 58 -6.07 -11.13 19.48
C PHE A 58 -7.29 -11.24 20.37
N LEU A 59 -8.08 -10.17 20.50
CA LEU A 59 -9.25 -10.15 21.37
C LEU A 59 -10.37 -11.07 20.87
N ILE A 60 -10.62 -11.12 19.55
CA ILE A 60 -11.60 -12.05 18.94
C ILE A 60 -11.16 -13.50 19.19
N GLY A 61 -9.95 -13.87 18.76
CA GLY A 61 -9.46 -15.25 18.89
C GLY A 61 -9.38 -15.71 20.34
N TYR A 62 -8.88 -14.85 21.24
CA TYR A 62 -8.84 -15.12 22.68
C TYR A 62 -10.25 -15.35 23.24
N THR A 63 -11.23 -14.54 22.84
CA THR A 63 -12.60 -14.67 23.33
C THR A 63 -13.27 -15.93 22.78
N GLU A 64 -13.10 -16.24 21.49
CA GLU A 64 -13.65 -17.45 20.87
C GLU A 64 -13.08 -18.72 21.52
N GLU A 65 -11.77 -18.78 21.73
CA GLU A 65 -11.10 -19.92 22.34
C GLU A 65 -11.53 -20.09 23.81
N MET A 66 -11.49 -19.01 24.61
CA MET A 66 -11.83 -19.10 26.03
C MET A 66 -13.31 -19.41 26.28
N LEU A 67 -14.22 -18.78 25.54
CA LEU A 67 -15.66 -19.02 25.72
C LEU A 67 -16.09 -20.35 25.13
N SER A 68 -15.48 -20.84 24.03
CA SER A 68 -15.76 -22.18 23.51
C SER A 68 -15.34 -23.28 24.49
N LEU A 69 -14.19 -23.13 25.17
CA LEU A 69 -13.75 -24.04 26.23
C LEU A 69 -14.68 -24.03 27.44
N TRP A 70 -15.10 -22.84 27.89
CA TRP A 70 -15.93 -22.70 29.08
C TRP A 70 -17.37 -23.18 28.86
N LEU A 71 -17.97 -22.81 27.72
CA LEU A 71 -19.34 -23.17 27.37
C LEU A 71 -19.46 -24.58 26.78
N LYS A 72 -18.33 -25.26 26.51
CA LYS A 72 -18.25 -26.56 25.83
C LYS A 72 -19.04 -26.57 24.51
N CYS A 73 -18.96 -25.46 23.77
CA CYS A 73 -19.78 -25.17 22.60
C CYS A 73 -18.87 -24.87 21.38
N PRO A 74 -18.55 -25.90 20.55
CA PRO A 74 -17.51 -25.80 19.53
C PRO A 74 -17.96 -25.25 18.16
N PRO A 75 -19.13 -24.60 18.06
CA PRO A 75 -19.13 -23.40 17.23
C PRO A 75 -19.50 -22.18 18.06
N PHE A 76 -18.53 -21.29 18.21
CA PHE A 76 -18.65 -20.02 18.88
C PHE A 76 -18.05 -18.96 17.97
N HIS A 77 -18.86 -17.95 17.61
CA HIS A 77 -18.42 -16.90 16.69
C HIS A 77 -18.70 -15.53 17.27
N ILE A 78 -17.77 -14.60 17.07
CA ILE A 78 -17.93 -13.22 17.48
C ILE A 78 -18.00 -12.36 16.22
N ASP A 79 -19.19 -11.83 15.98
CA ASP A 79 -19.48 -10.90 14.90
C ASP A 79 -19.31 -9.47 15.43
N VAL A 80 -18.09 -8.95 15.45
CA VAL A 80 -17.85 -7.54 15.79
C VAL A 80 -18.14 -6.68 14.56
N THR A 81 -18.89 -5.60 14.70
CA THR A 81 -19.07 -4.60 13.64
C THR A 81 -18.47 -3.29 14.11
N SER A 82 -17.82 -2.53 13.23
CA SER A 82 -17.38 -1.17 13.55
C SER A 82 -18.52 -0.19 13.26
N ASP A 83 -18.71 0.85 14.08
CA ASP A 83 -19.65 1.95 13.80
C ASP A 83 -19.30 2.68 12.48
N ASN A 84 -18.13 2.40 11.91
CA ASN A 84 -17.77 2.95 10.63
C ASN A 84 -18.02 1.94 9.48
N PRO A 85 -19.04 2.16 8.62
CA PRO A 85 -19.14 1.46 7.34
C PRO A 85 -18.07 1.91 6.34
N GLN A 86 -17.15 2.81 6.69
CA GLN A 86 -16.01 3.13 5.84
C GLN A 86 -14.93 2.05 5.98
N ASN A 87 -15.10 0.98 5.21
CA ASN A 87 -14.13 0.60 4.18
C ASN A 87 -12.74 1.21 4.46
N VAL A 88 -11.86 0.52 5.18
CA VAL A 88 -10.48 0.99 5.31
C VAL A 88 -9.88 0.93 3.92
N TRP A 89 -9.74 2.08 3.28
CA TRP A 89 -9.21 2.18 1.92
C TRP A 89 -7.72 2.00 1.98
N GLN A 90 -7.23 0.95 1.34
CA GLN A 90 -5.80 0.66 1.30
C GLN A 90 -5.25 1.06 -0.05
N SER A 91 -4.20 1.89 -0.03
CA SER A 91 -3.48 2.26 -1.24
C SER A 91 -2.30 1.33 -1.47
N PHE A 92 -2.23 0.75 -2.66
CA PHE A 92 -1.11 -0.07 -3.09
C PHE A 92 -0.14 0.80 -3.86
N SER A 93 1.10 0.85 -3.40
CA SER A 93 2.23 1.35 -4.20
C SER A 93 3.15 0.18 -4.48
N LYS A 94 3.40 -0.05 -5.76
CA LYS A 94 4.12 -1.23 -6.23
C LYS A 94 5.50 -0.79 -6.70
N LEU A 95 6.52 -1.42 -6.13
CA LEU A 95 7.87 -1.38 -6.65
C LEU A 95 8.13 -2.78 -7.21
N SER A 96 8.83 -2.93 -8.32
CA SER A 96 9.41 -4.22 -8.64
C SER A 96 10.90 -4.07 -8.84
N LYS A 97 11.61 -5.10 -8.42
CA LYS A 97 13.06 -5.19 -8.60
C LYS A 97 13.37 -6.42 -9.42
N ASN A 98 14.25 -6.24 -10.40
CA ASN A 98 14.79 -7.27 -11.27
C ASN A 98 13.70 -8.01 -12.05
N LEU A 99 12.85 -7.28 -12.79
CA LEU A 99 12.01 -7.91 -13.80
C LEU A 99 12.92 -8.48 -14.89
N ALA A 100 12.62 -9.71 -15.30
CA ALA A 100 13.40 -10.42 -16.29
C ALA A 100 13.06 -9.93 -17.70
N ASP A 101 14.11 -9.69 -18.48
CA ASP A 101 14.08 -9.35 -19.89
C ASP A 101 13.27 -10.39 -20.70
N MET A 102 12.38 -9.93 -21.59
CA MET A 102 11.68 -10.81 -22.54
C MET A 102 12.18 -10.63 -23.96
N ASP A 103 12.63 -9.44 -24.32
CA ASP A 103 13.09 -9.16 -25.66
C ASP A 103 14.60 -9.32 -25.76
N VAL A 104 15.03 -10.12 -26.74
CA VAL A 104 16.46 -10.37 -27.01
C VAL A 104 17.20 -9.10 -27.47
N PHE A 105 16.46 -8.01 -27.74
CA PHE A 105 17.01 -6.75 -28.27
C PHE A 105 16.43 -5.46 -27.64
N ASP A 106 15.37 -5.50 -26.83
CA ASP A 106 14.73 -4.32 -26.20
C ASP A 106 14.36 -4.59 -24.74
N LYS A 107 14.20 -3.54 -23.91
CA LYS A 107 13.84 -3.71 -22.48
C LYS A 107 12.32 -3.70 -22.33
N SER A 108 11.80 -4.51 -21.40
CA SER A 108 10.37 -4.53 -21.07
C SER A 108 9.81 -3.16 -20.63
N ASP A 109 8.54 -2.93 -20.97
CA ASP A 109 7.65 -1.82 -20.60
C ASP A 109 6.60 -2.27 -19.55
N PRO A 110 6.99 -2.64 -18.32
CA PRO A 110 6.13 -3.37 -17.40
C PRO A 110 4.97 -2.57 -16.81
N PHE A 111 3.81 -3.23 -16.70
CA PHE A 111 2.66 -2.79 -15.90
C PHE A 111 2.09 -3.93 -15.05
N CYS A 112 1.29 -3.57 -14.04
CA CYS A 112 0.65 -4.51 -13.13
C CYS A 112 -0.87 -4.44 -13.22
N VAL A 113 -1.52 -5.59 -13.17
CA VAL A 113 -2.95 -5.76 -12.93
C VAL A 113 -3.18 -6.39 -11.56
N VAL A 114 -4.09 -5.82 -10.77
CA VAL A 114 -4.45 -6.31 -9.44
C VAL A 114 -5.85 -6.89 -9.46
N TYR A 115 -5.99 -8.09 -8.92
CA TYR A 115 -7.26 -8.79 -8.79
C TYR A 115 -7.59 -9.11 -7.34
N LEU A 116 -8.89 -9.08 -7.02
CA LEU A 116 -9.46 -9.55 -5.76
C LEU A 116 -10.29 -10.82 -6.02
N LYS A 117 -10.08 -11.86 -5.21
CA LYS A 117 -10.90 -13.08 -5.29
C LYS A 117 -12.29 -12.82 -4.73
N GLU A 118 -13.33 -13.24 -5.45
CA GLU A 118 -14.71 -13.14 -4.95
C GLU A 118 -14.96 -14.11 -3.77
N PHE A 119 -15.77 -13.68 -2.81
CA PHE A 119 -16.06 -14.43 -1.57
C PHE A 119 -17.33 -15.32 -1.66
N ASN A 120 -18.03 -15.28 -2.80
CA ASN A 120 -19.25 -16.06 -3.08
C ASN A 120 -19.01 -17.58 -3.32
N GLY A 121 -17.79 -18.08 -3.04
CA GLY A 121 -17.41 -19.46 -3.29
C GLY A 121 -17.04 -19.79 -4.75
N SER A 122 -17.19 -18.85 -5.69
CA SER A 122 -16.63 -19.02 -7.04
C SER A 122 -15.12 -18.77 -7.03
N ASN A 123 -14.40 -19.44 -7.94
CA ASN A 123 -12.96 -19.26 -8.07
C ASN A 123 -12.61 -18.10 -9.03
N THR A 124 -13.45 -17.09 -9.06
CA THR A 124 -13.39 -15.92 -9.94
C THR A 124 -12.57 -14.80 -9.32
N TRP A 125 -11.95 -14.00 -10.18
CA TRP A 125 -11.06 -12.92 -9.82
C TRP A 125 -11.58 -11.63 -10.45
N LEU A 126 -11.89 -10.64 -9.62
CA LEU A 126 -12.34 -9.32 -10.04
C LEU A 126 -11.13 -8.42 -10.24
N GLU A 127 -11.02 -7.78 -11.41
CA GLU A 127 -9.98 -6.78 -11.66
C GLU A 127 -10.27 -5.50 -10.88
N MET A 128 -9.39 -5.16 -9.95
CA MET A 128 -9.52 -3.97 -9.10
C MET A 128 -8.85 -2.73 -9.71
N GLY A 129 -7.87 -2.95 -10.59
CA GLY A 129 -7.21 -1.87 -11.32
C GLY A 129 -5.87 -2.25 -11.92
N ARG A 130 -5.33 -1.32 -12.70
CA ARG A 130 -4.04 -1.42 -13.38
C ARG A 130 -3.15 -0.22 -13.09
N THR A 131 -1.84 -0.46 -12.96
CA THR A 131 -0.83 0.61 -12.92
C THR A 131 -0.59 1.20 -14.30
N GLU A 132 0.16 2.30 -14.38
CA GLU A 132 0.79 2.73 -15.62
C GLU A 132 1.85 1.72 -16.10
N HIS A 133 2.19 1.75 -17.39
CA HIS A 133 3.38 1.08 -17.92
C HIS A 133 4.58 2.01 -17.79
N ILE A 134 5.77 1.45 -17.58
CA ILE A 134 7.01 2.23 -17.47
C ILE A 134 7.97 1.76 -18.55
N ASN A 135 8.27 2.65 -19.50
CA ASN A 135 9.03 2.26 -20.67
C ASN A 135 10.48 1.86 -20.35
N ASN A 136 10.95 0.78 -20.95
CA ASN A 136 12.31 0.27 -20.94
C ASN A 136 12.90 0.14 -19.53
N ASN A 137 12.11 -0.33 -18.56
CA ASN A 137 12.51 -0.31 -17.15
C ASN A 137 12.35 -1.69 -16.49
N LEU A 138 13.48 -2.31 -16.12
CA LEU A 138 13.51 -3.60 -15.42
C LEU A 138 13.31 -3.50 -13.90
N ASN A 139 13.22 -2.28 -13.36
CA ASN A 139 12.96 -1.99 -11.95
C ASN A 139 11.86 -0.92 -11.81
N PRO A 140 10.67 -1.14 -12.41
CA PRO A 140 9.64 -0.13 -12.47
C PRO A 140 9.15 0.20 -11.05
N SER A 141 8.97 1.49 -10.85
CA SER A 141 8.45 2.09 -9.63
C SER A 141 7.15 2.81 -10.00
N TRP A 142 6.02 2.15 -9.79
CA TRP A 142 4.71 2.67 -10.20
C TRP A 142 4.19 3.68 -9.18
N VAL A 143 3.71 4.81 -9.68
CA VAL A 143 3.13 5.92 -8.93
C VAL A 143 1.62 5.73 -8.75
N LYS A 144 0.91 5.20 -9.76
CA LYS A 144 -0.53 5.03 -9.67
C LYS A 144 -0.89 4.03 -8.58
N LYS A 145 -1.73 4.48 -7.66
CA LYS A 145 -2.22 3.67 -6.55
C LYS A 145 -3.52 2.98 -6.93
N ILE A 146 -3.66 1.75 -6.47
CA ILE A 146 -4.91 1.00 -6.53
C ILE A 146 -5.52 1.07 -5.14
N VAL A 147 -6.83 1.30 -5.05
CA VAL A 147 -7.55 1.54 -3.81
C VAL A 147 -8.52 0.39 -3.59
N LEU A 148 -8.43 -0.27 -2.44
CA LEU A 148 -9.29 -1.40 -2.08
C LEU A 148 -9.99 -1.15 -0.75
N GLU A 149 -11.23 -1.62 -0.64
CA GLU A 149 -11.92 -1.77 0.63
C GLU A 149 -11.33 -2.95 1.41
N TYR A 150 -10.86 -2.71 2.63
CA TYR A 150 -10.48 -3.78 3.54
C TYR A 150 -11.65 -4.21 4.43
N ARG A 151 -11.93 -5.51 4.41
CA ARG A 151 -12.93 -6.20 5.22
C ARG A 151 -12.22 -7.19 6.12
N PHE A 152 -12.24 -6.93 7.42
CA PHE A 152 -11.43 -7.68 8.39
C PHE A 152 -11.97 -9.09 8.64
N GLU A 153 -13.28 -9.27 8.44
CA GLU A 153 -14.04 -10.50 8.57
C GLU A 153 -13.84 -11.48 7.39
N GLU A 154 -13.25 -11.00 6.30
CA GLU A 154 -12.99 -11.80 5.09
C GLU A 154 -11.50 -12.02 4.86
N ARG A 155 -11.11 -13.26 4.52
CA ARG A 155 -9.76 -13.52 3.99
C ARG A 155 -9.68 -13.06 2.53
N GLN A 156 -9.50 -11.75 2.33
CA GLN A 156 -9.41 -11.13 1.01
C GLN A 156 -8.11 -11.55 0.28
N MET A 157 -8.23 -12.43 -0.71
CA MET A 157 -7.10 -12.91 -1.51
C MET A 157 -6.83 -11.98 -2.69
N LEU A 158 -5.60 -11.50 -2.81
CA LEU A 158 -5.14 -10.66 -3.91
C LEU A 158 -4.23 -11.44 -4.87
N ARG A 159 -4.35 -11.14 -6.16
CA ARG A 159 -3.43 -11.61 -7.21
C ARG A 159 -2.89 -10.42 -7.98
N PHE A 160 -1.59 -10.45 -8.26
CA PHE A 160 -0.87 -9.44 -8.99
C PHE A 160 -0.25 -10.08 -10.22
N ASP A 161 -0.73 -9.69 -11.39
CA ASP A 161 -0.21 -10.14 -12.67
C ASP A 161 0.60 -9.00 -13.29
N VAL A 162 1.82 -9.29 -13.73
CA VAL A 162 2.73 -8.33 -14.36
C VAL A 162 2.83 -8.68 -15.84
N TYR A 163 2.73 -7.66 -16.68
CA TYR A 163 2.75 -7.77 -18.13
C TYR A 163 3.76 -6.79 -18.72
N ASP A 164 4.26 -7.10 -19.90
CA ASP A 164 5.02 -6.24 -20.78
C ASP A 164 4.05 -5.53 -21.74
N TYR A 165 4.25 -4.24 -21.97
CA TYR A 165 3.30 -3.45 -22.76
C TYR A 165 3.72 -3.36 -24.24
N ASP A 166 3.29 -4.35 -25.03
CA ASP A 166 3.70 -4.43 -26.44
C ASP A 166 2.82 -3.59 -27.38
N ILE A 167 1.50 -3.77 -27.30
CA ILE A 167 0.54 -3.14 -28.22
C ILE A 167 0.03 -1.80 -27.67
N LYS A 168 0.53 -0.71 -28.25
CA LYS A 168 0.13 0.65 -27.90
C LYS A 168 -1.38 0.88 -28.06
N GLY A 169 -2.03 1.29 -26.98
CA GLY A 169 -3.45 1.65 -26.92
C GLY A 169 -4.38 0.46 -26.66
N SER A 170 -3.85 -0.76 -26.59
CA SER A 170 -4.65 -1.93 -26.24
C SER A 170 -4.92 -1.99 -24.75
N SER A 171 -6.17 -2.27 -24.38
CA SER A 171 -6.56 -2.67 -23.03
C SER A 171 -6.75 -4.19 -22.90
N ASN A 172 -6.69 -4.94 -24.00
CA ASN A 172 -6.79 -6.38 -23.95
C ASN A 172 -5.46 -6.98 -23.45
N LEU A 173 -5.52 -7.83 -22.42
CA LEU A 173 -4.33 -8.47 -21.83
C LEU A 173 -3.71 -9.53 -22.74
N ASP A 174 -4.48 -10.10 -23.67
CA ASP A 174 -3.96 -11.07 -24.64
C ASP A 174 -3.01 -10.44 -25.67
N ASN A 175 -2.99 -9.10 -25.73
CA ASN A 175 -2.13 -8.30 -26.60
C ASN A 175 -0.80 -7.91 -25.92
N HIS A 176 -0.52 -8.46 -24.74
CA HIS A 176 0.59 -8.08 -23.88
C HIS A 176 1.29 -9.32 -23.32
N ASP A 177 2.62 -9.30 -23.32
CA ASP A 177 3.39 -10.45 -22.86
C ASP A 177 3.35 -10.60 -21.33
N PHE A 178 2.96 -11.79 -20.87
CA PHE A 178 2.85 -12.05 -19.44
C PHE A 178 4.23 -12.28 -18.79
N LEU A 179 4.61 -11.40 -17.86
CA LEU A 179 5.92 -11.43 -17.18
C LEU A 179 5.93 -12.29 -15.91
N GLY A 180 4.79 -12.40 -15.21
CA GLY A 180 4.67 -13.26 -14.03
C GLY A 180 3.51 -12.91 -13.10
N THR A 181 3.21 -13.80 -12.16
CA THR A 181 2.13 -13.64 -11.18
C THR A 181 2.60 -13.88 -9.75
N CYS A 182 1.94 -13.24 -8.79
CA CYS A 182 2.03 -13.59 -7.39
C CYS A 182 0.70 -13.34 -6.67
N SER A 183 0.46 -14.03 -5.56
CA SER A 183 -0.74 -13.88 -4.74
C SER A 183 -0.42 -13.89 -3.26
N CYS A 184 -1.25 -13.22 -2.48
CA CYS A 184 -1.19 -13.16 -1.01
C CYS A 184 -2.54 -12.72 -0.47
N SER A 185 -2.80 -12.93 0.83
CA SER A 185 -3.98 -12.32 1.46
C SER A 185 -3.69 -10.88 1.87
N LEU A 186 -4.71 -10.01 1.79
CA LEU A 186 -4.58 -8.62 2.25
C LEU A 186 -4.19 -8.56 3.74
N GLY A 187 -4.74 -9.47 4.55
CA GLY A 187 -4.37 -9.66 5.94
C GLY A 187 -2.87 -9.96 6.13
N GLU A 188 -2.24 -10.79 5.30
CA GLU A 188 -0.79 -11.06 5.35
C GLU A 188 0.04 -9.79 5.09
N ILE A 189 -0.39 -8.92 4.19
CA ILE A 189 0.34 -7.67 3.91
C ILE A 189 0.17 -6.67 5.05
N VAL A 190 -1.05 -6.59 5.62
CA VAL A 190 -1.38 -5.68 6.73
C VAL A 190 -0.75 -6.11 8.05
N THR A 191 -0.62 -7.42 8.29
CA THR A 191 -0.10 -7.99 9.55
C THR A 191 1.37 -8.42 9.50
N GLY A 192 1.90 -8.72 8.30
CA GLY A 192 3.27 -9.20 8.06
C GLY A 192 4.36 -8.15 8.22
N GLY A 193 3.99 -6.90 8.51
CA GLY A 193 4.86 -5.87 9.05
C GLY A 193 4.03 -4.76 9.68
N SER A 194 4.66 -3.91 10.48
CA SER A 194 4.10 -2.61 10.84
C SER A 194 3.51 -1.92 9.60
N MET A 195 2.36 -1.23 9.75
CA MET A 195 1.70 -0.47 8.67
C MET A 195 2.71 0.12 7.67
N GLY A 196 2.59 -0.25 6.38
CA GLY A 196 3.60 0.09 5.35
C GLY A 196 4.63 -1.00 5.04
N ALA A 197 4.34 -2.25 5.41
CA ALA A 197 5.17 -3.40 5.10
C ALA A 197 5.33 -3.58 3.58
N VAL A 198 6.58 -3.66 3.12
CA VAL A 198 6.90 -4.00 1.74
C VAL A 198 6.99 -5.53 1.63
N CYS A 199 5.92 -6.18 1.19
CA CYS A 199 5.92 -7.62 0.93
C CYS A 199 6.71 -7.92 -0.34
N SER A 200 7.74 -8.76 -0.26
CA SER A 200 8.56 -9.18 -1.39
C SER A 200 8.12 -10.56 -1.89
N ILE A 201 7.30 -10.62 -2.94
CA ILE A 201 6.80 -11.89 -3.46
C ILE A 201 7.53 -12.26 -4.75
N PRO A 202 8.12 -13.47 -4.85
CA PRO A 202 8.71 -13.93 -6.10
C PRO A 202 7.63 -14.13 -7.16
N LEU A 203 7.90 -13.71 -8.39
CA LEU A 203 7.01 -13.97 -9.52
C LEU A 203 7.10 -15.43 -9.95
N GLN A 204 5.94 -16.09 -10.06
CA GLN A 204 5.84 -17.46 -10.56
C GLN A 204 5.94 -17.46 -12.10
N LYS A 205 6.54 -18.52 -12.66
CA LYS A 205 6.80 -18.79 -14.10
C LYS A 205 8.04 -18.17 -14.80
N LYS A 206 9.03 -17.62 -14.08
CA LYS A 206 10.35 -17.26 -14.67
C LYS A 206 11.55 -17.77 -13.86
N LYS A 207 12.69 -17.91 -14.55
CA LYS A 207 13.95 -18.50 -14.04
C LYS A 207 14.82 -17.61 -13.12
N ASN A 208 14.49 -16.34 -12.88
CA ASN A 208 15.46 -15.41 -12.29
C ASN A 208 14.88 -14.52 -11.19
N GLY A 209 14.72 -15.01 -9.95
CA GLY A 209 14.70 -14.18 -8.72
C GLY A 209 13.84 -12.88 -8.67
N SER A 210 12.95 -12.65 -9.62
CA SER A 210 12.21 -11.40 -9.81
C SER A 210 11.24 -11.25 -8.67
N LYS A 211 11.29 -10.09 -8.01
CA LYS A 211 10.53 -9.84 -6.78
C LYS A 211 9.63 -8.65 -6.95
N LEU A 212 8.41 -8.85 -6.51
CA LEU A 212 7.42 -7.82 -6.41
C LEU A 212 7.38 -7.27 -4.99
N LEU A 213 7.59 -5.96 -4.86
CA LEU A 213 7.56 -5.24 -3.61
C LEU A 213 6.24 -4.49 -3.51
N ILE A 214 5.35 -4.99 -2.66
CA ILE A 214 4.01 -4.44 -2.47
C ILE A 214 4.00 -3.68 -1.16
N SER A 215 3.76 -2.38 -1.20
CA SER A 215 3.51 -1.57 -0.01
C SER A 215 2.04 -1.22 0.09
N VAL A 216 1.52 -1.33 1.30
CA VAL A 216 0.12 -1.08 1.60
C VAL A 216 0.01 -0.12 2.76
N GLU A 217 -0.82 0.90 2.58
CA GLU A 217 -1.04 1.93 3.59
C GLU A 217 -2.52 2.27 3.68
N GLU A 218 -3.04 2.28 4.91
CA GLU A 218 -4.36 2.81 5.25
C GLU A 218 -4.43 4.29 4.89
N MET A 219 -5.40 4.64 4.05
CA MET A 219 -5.61 6.00 3.60
C MET A 219 -6.36 6.81 4.65
N GLN A 220 -5.78 7.93 5.06
CA GLN A 220 -6.50 8.95 5.82
C GLN A 220 -7.48 9.68 4.89
N VAL A 221 -8.72 9.86 5.34
CA VAL A 221 -9.70 10.68 4.61
C VAL A 221 -9.25 12.14 4.69
N ASN A 222 -8.55 12.60 3.66
CA ASN A 222 -8.12 13.98 3.54
C ASN A 222 -8.43 14.51 2.12
N LYS A 223 -9.19 15.61 2.07
CA LYS A 223 -9.59 16.30 0.82
C LYS A 223 -8.62 17.41 0.40
N GLU A 224 -7.63 17.70 1.23
CA GLU A 224 -6.61 18.70 0.93
C GLU A 224 -5.70 18.24 -0.21
N GLU A 225 -5.31 19.20 -1.04
CA GLU A 225 -4.39 19.00 -2.15
C GLU A 225 -3.30 20.08 -2.12
N THR A 226 -2.16 19.75 -2.73
CA THR A 226 -1.01 20.66 -2.84
C THR A 226 -0.73 20.94 -4.31
N VAL A 227 -0.55 22.21 -4.65
CA VAL A 227 -0.21 22.66 -6.00
C VAL A 227 1.27 23.01 -6.04
N TRP A 228 1.99 22.43 -7.00
CA TRP A 228 3.44 22.51 -7.08
C TRP A 228 3.90 23.17 -8.36
N LYS A 229 4.82 24.13 -8.24
CA LYS A 229 5.56 24.71 -9.36
C LYS A 229 7.04 24.60 -9.06
N VAL A 230 7.69 23.62 -9.70
CA VAL A 230 9.07 23.23 -9.40
C VAL A 230 9.97 23.50 -10.60
N TYR A 231 11.19 23.94 -10.33
CA TYR A 231 12.24 24.08 -11.32
C TYR A 231 13.58 23.72 -10.68
N ALA A 232 14.54 23.27 -11.49
CA ALA A 232 15.92 23.09 -11.08
C ALA A 232 16.84 24.02 -11.87
N LYS A 233 18.02 24.30 -11.33
CA LYS A 233 19.04 25.12 -11.98
C LYS A 233 20.40 24.45 -11.87
N ASN A 234 21.22 24.65 -12.88
CA ASN A 234 22.60 24.15 -12.95
C ASN A 234 22.71 22.63 -12.67
N CYS A 235 21.78 21.84 -13.20
CA CYS A 235 21.87 20.38 -13.11
C CYS A 235 23.19 19.89 -13.71
N ASP A 236 23.69 18.78 -13.18
CA ASP A 236 24.88 18.12 -13.72
C ASP A 236 24.61 17.61 -15.13
N LYS A 237 25.51 17.91 -16.07
CA LYS A 237 25.50 17.29 -17.39
C LYS A 237 25.91 15.82 -17.27
N LYS A 238 25.04 14.88 -17.67
CA LYS A 238 25.38 13.44 -17.72
C LYS A 238 25.59 12.91 -19.14
N ASP A 239 24.91 13.46 -20.13
CA ASP A 239 25.05 13.01 -21.52
C ASP A 239 26.37 13.43 -22.22
N PHE A 240 26.92 12.50 -23.02
CA PHE A 240 28.12 12.72 -23.84
C PHE A 240 27.86 13.67 -25.02
N PHE A 241 26.71 13.56 -25.68
CA PHE A 241 26.30 14.39 -26.82
C PHE A 241 24.97 15.10 -26.54
N GLY A 242 25.01 16.20 -25.80
CA GLY A 242 23.82 16.96 -25.39
C GLY A 242 23.99 17.51 -23.97
N LYS A 243 22.97 18.21 -23.46
CA LYS A 243 22.78 18.39 -22.01
C LYS A 243 21.95 17.22 -21.49
N SER A 244 21.61 17.23 -20.21
CA SER A 244 20.71 16.25 -19.61
C SER A 244 19.25 16.43 -20.03
N ASP A 245 18.49 15.36 -19.86
CA ASP A 245 17.03 15.19 -19.96
C ASP A 245 16.42 14.98 -18.54
N PRO A 246 16.45 15.99 -17.64
CA PRO A 246 16.05 15.82 -16.25
C PRO A 246 14.54 15.62 -16.02
N PHE A 247 14.22 14.78 -15.04
CA PHE A 247 12.90 14.65 -14.42
C PHE A 247 13.01 14.66 -12.89
N LEU A 248 11.90 14.97 -12.21
CA LEU A 248 11.77 14.95 -10.75
C LEU A 248 10.90 13.76 -10.32
N LEU A 249 11.42 12.99 -9.36
CA LEU A 249 10.68 11.95 -8.65
C LEU A 249 10.50 12.38 -7.18
N ILE A 250 9.25 12.46 -6.73
CA ILE A 250 8.89 12.70 -5.33
C ILE A 250 8.48 11.37 -4.73
N SER A 251 9.07 11.03 -3.59
CA SER A 251 8.77 9.80 -2.85
C SER A 251 8.55 10.09 -1.37
N LYS A 252 7.65 9.37 -0.70
CA LYS A 252 7.42 9.47 0.74
C LYS A 252 8.11 8.33 1.49
N SER A 253 8.60 8.58 2.69
CA SER A 253 9.16 7.51 3.52
C SER A 253 8.10 6.47 3.89
N THR A 254 8.47 5.21 4.14
CA THR A 254 7.54 4.25 4.76
C THR A 254 7.27 4.64 6.22
N PRO A 255 6.08 4.34 6.78
CA PRO A 255 5.79 4.62 8.18
C PRO A 255 6.77 3.94 9.16
N GLU A 256 7.38 2.83 8.75
CA GLU A 256 8.38 2.11 9.55
C GLU A 256 9.68 2.89 9.77
N GLY A 257 9.93 3.99 9.03
CA GLY A 257 11.14 4.81 9.20
C GLY A 257 12.44 4.12 8.76
N ASN A 258 12.37 2.94 8.15
CA ASN A 258 13.50 2.11 7.71
C ASN A 258 14.30 2.68 6.51
N GLY A 259 14.19 3.98 6.22
CA GLY A 259 14.84 4.63 5.08
C GLY A 259 14.35 4.18 3.70
N LYS A 260 13.24 3.42 3.65
CA LYS A 260 12.57 3.05 2.40
C LYS A 260 11.64 4.17 1.97
N TYR A 261 11.63 4.45 0.67
CA TYR A 261 10.77 5.46 0.06
C TYR A 261 9.84 4.84 -0.97
N ILE A 262 8.64 5.39 -1.07
CA ILE A 262 7.57 5.00 -1.98
C ILE A 262 7.32 6.17 -2.94
N PRO A 263 7.37 5.96 -4.26
CA PRO A 263 7.10 7.02 -5.22
C PRO A 263 5.65 7.52 -5.10
N VAL A 264 5.46 8.84 -5.17
CA VAL A 264 4.15 9.49 -5.10
C VAL A 264 3.88 10.41 -6.27
N HIS A 265 4.92 10.90 -6.96
CA HIS A 265 4.77 11.69 -8.17
C HIS A 265 6.05 11.65 -9.02
N LYS A 266 5.91 11.54 -10.34
CA LYS A 266 6.98 11.67 -11.32
C LYS A 266 6.57 12.73 -12.35
N THR A 267 7.45 13.71 -12.60
CA THR A 267 7.20 14.76 -13.60
C THR A 267 7.49 14.26 -15.01
N GLU A 268 7.17 15.08 -16.02
CA GLU A 268 7.68 14.87 -17.36
C GLU A 268 9.22 15.02 -17.44
N VAL A 269 9.79 14.41 -18.47
CA VAL A 269 11.19 14.60 -18.86
C VAL A 269 11.31 15.88 -19.68
N VAL A 270 12.17 16.81 -19.26
CA VAL A 270 12.46 18.02 -20.03
C VAL A 270 13.78 17.84 -20.75
N LYS A 271 13.75 17.74 -22.08
CA LYS A 271 14.92 17.36 -22.86
C LYS A 271 15.97 18.46 -23.00
N ASN A 272 17.24 18.06 -23.02
CA ASN A 272 18.42 18.84 -23.38
C ASN A 272 18.52 20.18 -22.61
N THR A 273 18.38 20.13 -21.29
CA THR A 273 18.48 21.30 -20.41
C THR A 273 19.17 20.98 -19.08
N LEU A 274 19.88 21.98 -18.54
CA LEU A 274 20.41 21.94 -17.16
C LEU A 274 19.57 22.81 -16.21
N ASN A 275 18.51 23.44 -16.72
CA ASN A 275 17.63 24.32 -15.95
C ASN A 275 16.16 23.96 -16.25
N PRO A 276 15.70 22.75 -15.90
CA PRO A 276 14.34 22.34 -16.21
C PRO A 276 13.31 23.16 -15.44
N ILE A 277 12.22 23.49 -16.12
CA ILE A 277 11.00 24.02 -15.52
C ILE A 277 9.91 23.00 -15.84
N TRP A 278 9.47 22.25 -14.83
CA TRP A 278 8.42 21.26 -15.01
C TRP A 278 7.04 21.92 -14.99
N LYS A 279 6.08 21.28 -15.64
CA LYS A 279 4.68 21.69 -15.61
C LYS A 279 4.16 21.71 -14.18
N GLN A 280 3.21 22.59 -13.91
CA GLN A 280 2.52 22.63 -12.63
C GLN A 280 1.70 21.34 -12.45
N PHE A 281 1.73 20.78 -11.24
CA PHE A 281 0.99 19.57 -10.90
C PHE A 281 0.34 19.69 -9.52
N THR A 282 -0.68 18.85 -9.28
CA THR A 282 -1.42 18.78 -8.01
C THR A 282 -1.28 17.38 -7.42
N ILE A 283 -1.03 17.29 -6.12
CA ILE A 283 -0.96 16.02 -5.39
C ILE A 283 -1.86 16.09 -4.15
N PRO A 284 -2.81 15.14 -3.98
CA PRO A 284 -3.57 15.01 -2.74
C PRO A 284 -2.67 14.75 -1.53
N ILE A 285 -2.97 15.38 -0.38
CA ILE A 285 -2.20 15.20 0.87
C ILE A 285 -2.20 13.73 1.32
N ALA A 286 -3.34 13.05 1.18
CA ALA A 286 -3.47 11.61 1.43
C ALA A 286 -2.42 10.81 0.63
N SER A 287 -2.12 11.26 -0.59
CA SER A 287 -1.13 10.61 -1.44
C SER A 287 0.31 10.99 -1.10
N LEU A 288 0.55 12.28 -0.88
CA LEU A 288 1.87 12.87 -0.67
C LEU A 288 2.50 12.42 0.66
N CYS A 289 1.77 12.55 1.77
CA CYS A 289 2.29 12.27 3.11
C CYS A 289 1.29 11.55 4.03
N ASN A 290 0.11 11.21 3.51
CA ASN A 290 -0.99 10.58 4.25
C ASN A 290 -1.44 11.39 5.49
N GLY A 291 -1.42 12.72 5.37
CA GLY A 291 -1.79 13.64 6.46
C GLY A 291 -0.68 13.94 7.47
N ASP A 292 0.44 13.21 7.43
CA ASP A 292 1.59 13.49 8.29
C ASP A 292 2.53 14.51 7.63
N TYR A 293 2.35 15.78 7.97
CA TYR A 293 3.16 16.90 7.46
C TYR A 293 4.63 16.85 7.86
N LEU A 294 5.00 16.06 8.88
CA LEU A 294 6.38 15.85 9.32
C LEU A 294 7.03 14.64 8.65
N ARG A 295 6.27 13.87 7.86
CA ARG A 295 6.79 12.71 7.15
C ARG A 295 7.86 13.12 6.15
N PRO A 296 9.04 12.49 6.16
CA PRO A 296 10.08 12.74 5.18
C PRO A 296 9.63 12.44 3.75
N LEU A 297 9.89 13.39 2.86
CA LEU A 297 9.72 13.32 1.42
C LEU A 297 11.09 13.44 0.75
N MET A 298 11.43 12.45 -0.07
CA MET A 298 12.61 12.46 -0.93
C MET A 298 12.24 13.12 -2.26
N PHE A 299 12.97 14.17 -2.62
CA PHE A 299 12.93 14.79 -3.93
C PHE A 299 14.20 14.40 -4.66
N GLU A 300 14.07 13.63 -5.73
CA GLU A 300 15.19 13.14 -6.54
C GLU A 300 15.10 13.69 -7.96
N VAL A 301 16.20 14.26 -8.44
CA VAL A 301 16.36 14.64 -9.85
C VAL A 301 17.34 13.69 -10.50
N SER A 302 16.92 13.11 -11.62
CA SER A 302 17.69 12.15 -12.40
C SER A 302 17.60 12.49 -13.88
N ASP A 303 18.63 12.10 -14.62
CA ASP A 303 18.70 12.25 -16.07
C ASP A 303 18.12 11.01 -16.76
N TRP A 304 17.18 11.20 -17.68
CA TRP A 304 16.56 10.09 -18.40
C TRP A 304 17.38 9.73 -19.64
N ASN A 305 17.80 8.46 -19.77
CA ASN A 305 18.48 7.98 -20.97
C ASN A 305 17.55 7.12 -21.84
N ARG A 306 17.71 7.22 -23.16
CA ARG A 306 16.92 6.43 -24.14
C ARG A 306 17.00 4.92 -23.96
N ASN A 307 18.12 4.44 -23.44
CA ASN A 307 18.32 3.02 -23.15
C ASN A 307 17.61 2.56 -21.87
N GLY A 308 16.80 3.40 -21.22
CA GLY A 308 16.07 3.07 -19.98
C GLY A 308 16.93 3.07 -18.71
N THR A 309 18.17 3.54 -18.77
CA THR A 309 18.96 3.87 -17.57
C THR A 309 18.65 5.29 -17.12
N GLU A 310 18.74 5.54 -15.82
CA GLU A 310 18.51 6.87 -15.25
C GLU A 310 19.78 7.27 -14.48
N ASP A 311 20.42 8.39 -14.86
CA ASP A 311 21.64 8.86 -14.20
C ASP A 311 21.31 9.86 -13.10
N PHE A 312 21.54 9.46 -11.86
CA PHE A 312 21.24 10.28 -10.68
C PHE A 312 22.01 11.61 -10.69
N ILE A 313 21.27 12.73 -10.63
CA ILE A 313 21.84 14.09 -10.54
C ILE A 313 22.01 14.47 -9.07
N GLY A 314 20.94 14.40 -8.28
CA GLY A 314 20.97 14.68 -6.85
C GLY A 314 19.61 14.55 -6.18
N SER A 315 19.61 14.53 -4.85
CA SER A 315 18.38 14.44 -4.06
C SER A 315 18.42 15.29 -2.79
N VAL A 316 17.25 15.51 -2.21
CA VAL A 316 17.09 16.18 -0.93
C VAL A 316 15.91 15.58 -0.17
N ASN A 317 16.05 15.44 1.14
CA ASN A 317 14.97 15.06 2.04
C ASN A 317 14.40 16.29 2.72
N LEU A 318 13.09 16.47 2.61
CA LEU A 318 12.35 17.57 3.22
C LEU A 318 11.01 17.05 3.74
N THR A 319 10.39 17.77 4.64
CA THR A 319 9.01 17.53 5.08
C THR A 319 8.08 18.55 4.45
N LEU A 320 6.79 18.22 4.34
CA LEU A 320 5.81 19.17 3.83
C LEU A 320 5.71 20.41 4.73
N ARG A 321 5.91 20.25 6.05
CA ARG A 321 5.93 21.36 7.00
C ARG A 321 7.05 22.38 6.70
N GLU A 322 8.25 21.93 6.33
CA GLU A 322 9.38 22.83 6.07
C GLU A 322 9.20 23.71 4.83
N ILE A 323 8.42 23.24 3.86
CA ILE A 323 8.24 23.90 2.57
C ILE A 323 6.91 24.65 2.45
N ARG A 324 5.86 24.23 3.16
CA ARG A 324 4.50 24.80 3.06
C ARG A 324 4.45 26.29 3.40
N ASP A 325 5.20 26.72 4.41
CA ASP A 325 5.10 28.09 4.93
C ASP A 325 5.96 29.10 4.14
N LYS A 326 6.67 28.64 3.11
CA LYS A 326 7.56 29.49 2.31
C LYS A 326 6.94 29.79 0.95
N ARG A 327 6.85 31.08 0.62
CA ARG A 327 6.38 31.54 -0.71
C ARG A 327 7.28 31.07 -1.86
N ILE A 328 8.59 31.03 -1.60
CA ILE A 328 9.62 30.48 -2.50
C ILE A 328 10.59 29.69 -1.62
N PHE A 329 10.83 28.43 -1.99
CA PHE A 329 11.77 27.56 -1.31
C PHE A 329 12.84 27.10 -2.33
N SER A 330 14.11 27.21 -1.97
CA SER A 330 15.24 26.75 -2.78
C SER A 330 16.20 25.98 -1.90
N VAL A 331 16.69 24.85 -2.39
CA VAL A 331 17.64 23.99 -1.69
C VAL A 331 18.57 23.34 -2.71
N ASP A 332 19.80 23.09 -2.29
CA ASP A 332 20.77 22.38 -3.12
C ASP A 332 20.50 20.87 -3.08
N LEU A 333 20.59 20.24 -4.24
CA LEU A 333 20.52 18.79 -4.36
C LEU A 333 21.85 18.16 -3.98
N ILE A 334 21.80 17.11 -3.16
CA ILE A 334 22.97 16.40 -2.68
C ILE A 334 23.23 15.21 -3.58
N ASN A 335 24.49 15.03 -4.00
CA ASN A 335 24.96 13.83 -4.66
C ASN A 335 26.03 13.14 -3.81
N ASP A 336 25.63 12.14 -3.02
CA ASP A 336 26.52 11.45 -2.08
C ASP A 336 27.67 10.71 -2.78
N SER A 337 27.44 10.20 -4.00
CA SER A 337 28.48 9.56 -4.81
C SER A 337 29.59 10.53 -5.22
N LYS A 338 29.26 11.82 -5.42
CA LYS A 338 30.25 12.88 -5.66
C LYS A 338 30.92 13.38 -4.39
N ARG A 339 30.20 13.46 -3.25
CA ARG A 339 30.80 13.79 -1.95
C ARG A 339 31.92 12.83 -1.59
N LYS A 340 31.68 11.51 -1.73
CA LYS A 340 32.70 10.47 -1.46
C LYS A 340 33.92 10.55 -2.37
N LYS A 341 33.76 10.95 -3.64
CA LYS A 341 34.87 11.13 -4.60
C LYS A 341 35.69 12.41 -4.36
N LYS A 342 35.14 13.41 -3.66
CA LYS A 342 35.82 14.67 -3.36
C LYS A 342 36.56 14.69 -2.01
N GLY A 343 36.56 13.59 -1.25
CA GLY A 343 37.42 13.42 -0.07
C GLY A 343 37.16 14.45 1.03
N PHE A 344 35.91 14.54 1.50
CA PHE A 344 35.59 15.11 2.81
C PHE A 344 35.08 14.02 3.74
#